data_AF-A0A1F6C5L0-F1
#
_entry.id   AF-A0A1F6C5L0-F1
#
_cell.length_a   1.000
_cell.length_b   1.000
_cell.length_c   1.000
_cell.angle_alpha   90.00
_cell.angle_beta   90.00
_cell.angle_gamma   90.00
#
_symmetry.space_group_name_H-M   'P 1'
#
loop_
_entity.id
_entity.type
_entity.pdbx_description
1 polymer ?
#
loop_
_entity_poly.entity_id
_entity_poly.type
_entity_poly.pdbx_seq_one_letter_code
_entity_poly.pdbx_strand_id
1 'polypeptide(L)'
;MKKIKALLWGRIYLWIFRPLYKLENLYPLWRLVNRAAVLHFRRFGKKELSLVEKRIISELRETGVAITSLDELFAGAPTLSELVSFAGFETKAGRVNPVKPFIREFLEEKPAVTFKNPFARLALDERALSIIGTYLGMSPRFYEFTLTEIRAVPTRTEREGSMKWHRDPHDLRLCKMFLYLSDVAPENGPFTYLKYSNYKNKYHHLFPQVPPSGIYPPAEEVEKRIDSNDVFQCVGKAGTVVFADTSGLHWGGYVKEKHRRMLTAGFIPPKSFLVRQLVYKETGEELSPLQRFTALAPENLTSRNVYIALKKMLMGEKSVGSHITGMKMGV
;
A
#
# COMPACT_ATOMS: atom_id res chain seq x y z
N MET A 1 -32.22 17.05 -10.86
CA MET A 1 -31.48 17.11 -9.57
C MET A 1 -30.13 16.36 -9.55
N LYS A 2 -30.02 15.08 -9.96
CA LYS A 2 -28.75 14.29 -9.89
C LYS A 2 -27.55 14.94 -10.60
N LYS A 3 -27.74 15.44 -11.84
CA LYS A 3 -26.70 16.13 -12.62
C LYS A 3 -26.23 17.43 -11.94
N ILE A 4 -27.16 18.20 -11.37
CA ILE A 4 -26.86 19.45 -10.65
C ILE A 4 -26.04 19.16 -9.39
N LYS A 5 -26.44 18.15 -8.60
CA LYS A 5 -25.68 17.71 -7.41
C LYS A 5 -24.26 17.24 -7.77
N ALA A 6 -24.11 16.48 -8.87
CA ALA A 6 -22.80 16.04 -9.34
C ALA A 6 -21.90 17.20 -9.82
N LEU A 7 -22.47 18.18 -10.53
CA LEU A 7 -21.75 19.39 -10.95
C LEU A 7 -21.32 20.23 -9.74
N LEU A 8 -22.22 20.45 -8.78
CA LEU A 8 -21.93 21.17 -7.54
C LEU A 8 -20.85 20.47 -6.73
N TRP A 9 -20.93 19.14 -6.59
CA TRP A 9 -19.90 18.33 -5.94
C TRP A 9 -18.55 18.42 -6.66
N GLY A 10 -18.55 18.36 -8.00
CA GLY A 10 -17.34 18.54 -8.81
C GLY A 10 -16.68 19.89 -8.55
N ARG A 11 -17.47 20.97 -8.45
CA ARG A 11 -16.96 22.30 -8.09
C ARG A 11 -16.41 22.36 -6.66
N ILE A 12 -17.15 21.87 -5.67
CA ILE A 12 -16.69 21.82 -4.27
C ILE A 12 -15.39 21.03 -4.16
N TYR A 13 -15.29 19.89 -4.82
CA TYR A 13 -14.07 19.10 -4.85
C TYR A 13 -12.90 19.86 -5.48
N LEU A 14 -13.10 20.46 -6.65
CA LEU A 14 -12.06 21.19 -7.36
C LEU A 14 -11.58 22.45 -6.63
N TRP A 15 -12.48 23.18 -5.98
CA TRP A 15 -12.17 24.49 -5.38
C TRP A 15 -11.85 24.43 -3.88
N ILE A 16 -12.29 23.39 -3.17
CA ILE A 16 -12.09 23.27 -1.71
C ILE A 16 -11.17 22.10 -1.40
N PHE A 17 -11.57 20.87 -1.75
CA PHE A 17 -10.86 19.68 -1.30
C PHE A 17 -9.53 19.45 -2.00
N ARG A 18 -9.45 19.70 -3.31
CA ARG A 18 -8.21 19.53 -4.06
C ARG A 18 -7.12 20.53 -3.61
N PRO A 19 -7.42 21.82 -3.37
CA PRO A 19 -6.46 22.75 -2.77
C PRO A 19 -6.09 22.38 -1.33
N LEU A 20 -7.07 22.04 -0.48
CA LEU A 20 -6.79 21.59 0.90
C LEU A 20 -5.87 20.37 0.92
N TYR A 21 -6.14 19.37 0.08
CA TYR A 21 -5.26 18.22 -0.06
C TYR A 21 -3.85 18.65 -0.49
N LYS A 22 -3.71 19.50 -1.52
CA LYS A 22 -2.39 19.99 -1.95
C LYS A 22 -1.65 20.69 -0.82
N LEU A 23 -2.34 21.53 -0.04
CA LEU A 23 -1.79 22.22 1.11
C LEU A 23 -1.33 21.24 2.19
N GLU A 24 -2.21 20.31 2.60
CA GLU A 24 -1.91 19.29 3.62
C GLU A 24 -0.76 18.37 3.21
N ASN A 25 -0.53 18.21 1.90
CA ASN A 25 0.56 17.42 1.34
C ASN A 25 1.80 18.27 0.95
N LEU A 26 1.83 19.56 1.30
CA LEU A 26 3.08 20.30 1.37
C LEU A 26 3.90 19.72 2.52
N TYR A 27 5.13 19.29 2.24
CA TYR A 27 5.92 18.50 3.18
C TYR A 27 6.01 19.08 4.63
N PRO A 28 6.21 20.40 4.86
CA PRO A 28 6.20 20.94 6.21
C PRO A 28 4.84 20.78 6.91
N LEU A 29 3.74 21.04 6.20
CA LEU A 29 2.39 20.90 6.73
C LEU A 29 2.03 19.42 6.93
N TRP A 30 2.40 18.56 5.98
CA TRP A 30 2.23 17.11 6.07
C TRP A 30 2.89 16.54 7.33
N ARG A 31 4.10 17.00 7.67
CA ARG A 31 4.77 16.64 8.93
C ARG A 31 4.11 17.24 10.15
N LEU A 32 3.60 18.47 10.06
CA LEU A 32 2.90 19.15 11.16
C LEU A 32 1.58 18.45 11.51
N VAL A 33 0.78 18.10 10.50
CA VAL A 33 -0.47 17.37 10.66
C VAL A 33 -0.19 16.00 11.31
N ASN A 34 0.91 15.35 10.92
CA ASN A 34 1.39 14.10 11.52
C ASN A 34 2.31 14.28 12.74
N ARG A 35 2.34 15.45 13.40
CA ARG A 35 3.31 15.76 14.47
C ARG A 35 3.33 14.72 15.60
N ALA A 36 2.17 14.21 16.01
CA ALA A 36 2.10 13.19 17.05
C ALA A 36 2.86 11.91 16.64
N ALA A 37 2.68 11.44 15.41
CA ALA A 37 3.37 10.28 14.86
C ALA A 37 4.87 10.54 14.67
N VAL A 38 5.25 11.77 14.30
CA VAL A 38 6.65 12.21 14.21
C VAL A 38 7.32 12.17 15.58
N LEU A 39 6.69 12.74 16.61
CA LEU A 39 7.23 12.75 17.98
C LEU A 39 7.29 11.34 18.55
N HIS A 40 6.26 10.53 18.30
CA HIS A 40 6.22 9.13 18.71
C HIS A 40 7.40 8.35 18.12
N PHE A 41 7.64 8.46 16.80
CA PHE A 41 8.78 7.79 16.17
C PHE A 41 10.13 8.32 16.63
N ARG A 42 10.25 9.62 16.89
CA ARG A 42 11.47 10.16 17.50
C ARG A 42 11.74 9.57 18.87
N ARG A 43 10.71 9.23 19.64
CA ARG A 43 10.85 8.64 20.97
C ARG A 43 11.11 7.14 20.92
N PHE A 44 10.32 6.40 20.15
CA PHE A 44 10.25 4.93 20.19
C PHE A 44 10.76 4.23 18.92
N GLY A 45 11.07 4.98 17.86
CA GLY A 45 11.75 4.43 16.69
C GLY A 45 13.17 4.00 17.04
N LYS A 46 13.61 2.91 16.42
CA LYS A 46 14.94 2.33 16.58
C LYS A 46 16.03 3.38 16.32
N LYS A 47 17.01 3.46 17.23
CA LYS A 47 18.11 4.43 17.16
C LYS A 47 19.25 3.96 16.26
N GLU A 48 19.54 2.67 16.30
CA GLU A 48 20.61 2.05 15.53
C GLU A 48 20.03 1.09 14.51
N LEU A 49 20.28 1.38 13.24
CA LEU A 49 19.85 0.55 12.12
C LEU A 49 20.97 -0.40 11.69
N SER A 50 20.62 -1.63 11.38
CA SER A 50 21.51 -2.61 10.76
C SER A 50 21.94 -2.15 9.36
N LEU A 51 22.97 -2.79 8.80
CA LEU A 51 23.43 -2.49 7.44
C LEU A 51 22.34 -2.77 6.41
N VAL A 52 21.58 -3.86 6.58
CA VAL A 52 20.45 -4.23 5.72
C VAL A 52 19.35 -3.17 5.78
N GLU A 53 18.96 -2.74 6.98
CA GLU A 53 17.94 -1.68 7.16
C GLU A 53 18.39 -0.36 6.50
N LYS A 54 19.65 0.05 6.69
CA LYS A 54 20.23 1.26 6.08
C LYS A 54 20.23 1.18 4.55
N ARG A 55 20.63 0.04 3.98
CA ARG A 55 20.62 -0.21 2.52
C ARG A 55 19.21 -0.04 1.96
N ILE A 56 18.23 -0.74 2.54
CA ILE A 56 16.82 -0.68 2.10
C ILE A 56 16.28 0.75 2.16
N ILE A 57 16.57 1.49 3.24
CA ILE A 57 16.15 2.90 3.37
C ILE A 57 16.79 3.78 2.29
N SER A 58 18.07 3.56 1.97
CA SER A 58 18.78 4.29 0.92
C SER A 58 18.14 4.03 -0.44
N GLU A 59 17.93 2.76 -0.80
CA GLU A 59 17.30 2.34 -2.06
C GLU A 59 15.88 2.89 -2.20
N LEU A 60 15.08 2.87 -1.12
CA LEU A 60 13.74 3.48 -1.11
C LEU A 60 13.78 4.99 -1.33
N ARG A 61 14.75 5.71 -0.75
CA ARG A 61 14.88 7.16 -0.93
C ARG A 61 15.31 7.49 -2.37
N GLU A 62 16.29 6.77 -2.87
CA GLU A 62 16.89 7.01 -4.18
C GLU A 62 15.95 6.58 -5.31
N THR A 63 15.46 5.35 -5.29
CA THR A 63 14.74 4.76 -6.42
C THR A 63 13.24 4.58 -6.16
N GLY A 64 12.80 4.56 -4.90
CA GLY A 64 11.41 4.32 -4.53
C GLY A 64 11.06 2.83 -4.31
N VAL A 65 11.98 1.91 -4.57
CA VAL A 65 11.79 0.46 -4.39
C VAL A 65 13.08 -0.20 -3.89
N ALA A 66 12.95 -1.24 -3.08
CA ALA A 66 14.08 -1.98 -2.52
C ALA A 66 13.72 -3.47 -2.41
N ILE A 67 14.70 -4.34 -2.66
CA ILE A 67 14.54 -5.81 -2.57
C ILE A 67 15.51 -6.37 -1.52
N THR A 68 15.00 -7.32 -0.74
CA THR A 68 15.74 -8.14 0.24
C THR A 68 15.08 -9.52 0.32
N SER A 69 15.47 -10.36 1.27
CA SER A 69 14.85 -11.65 1.53
C SER A 69 14.37 -11.77 2.98
N LEU A 70 13.48 -12.72 3.21
CA LEU A 70 13.00 -13.11 4.52
C LEU A 70 14.18 -13.46 5.45
N ASP A 71 15.16 -14.20 4.94
CA ASP A 71 16.32 -14.64 5.72
C ASP A 71 17.27 -13.49 6.04
N GLU A 72 17.55 -12.60 5.06
CA GLU A 72 18.44 -11.45 5.23
C GLU A 72 17.87 -10.44 6.24
N LEU A 73 16.56 -10.12 6.15
CA LEU A 73 15.95 -9.11 7.00
C LEU A 73 15.46 -9.67 8.34
N PHE A 74 14.79 -10.83 8.33
CA PHE A 74 14.08 -11.35 9.51
C PHE A 74 14.84 -12.43 10.28
N ALA A 75 16.12 -12.67 9.97
CA ALA A 75 16.99 -13.61 10.68
C ALA A 75 16.37 -15.03 10.82
N GLY A 76 15.60 -15.46 9.82
CA GLY A 76 15.02 -16.80 9.72
C GLY A 76 13.72 -17.06 10.49
N ALA A 77 13.09 -16.06 11.11
CA ALA A 77 11.82 -16.25 11.83
C ALA A 77 10.77 -15.15 11.56
N PRO A 78 9.51 -15.53 11.27
CA PRO A 78 9.03 -16.87 10.90
C PRO A 78 9.69 -17.39 9.61
N THR A 79 9.83 -18.72 9.49
CA THR A 79 10.44 -19.34 8.29
C THR A 79 9.47 -19.29 7.12
N LEU A 80 9.99 -19.35 5.88
CA LEU A 80 9.14 -19.44 4.69
C LEU A 80 8.22 -20.67 4.74
N SER A 81 8.72 -21.80 5.23
CA SER A 81 7.93 -23.03 5.37
C SER A 81 6.76 -22.85 6.34
N GLU A 82 6.99 -22.20 7.49
CA GLU A 82 5.93 -21.87 8.45
C GLU A 82 4.84 -21.01 7.79
N LEU A 83 5.23 -19.99 7.03
CA LEU A 83 4.31 -19.07 6.36
C LEU A 83 3.48 -19.78 5.28
N VAL A 84 4.10 -20.60 4.45
CA VAL A 84 3.42 -21.38 3.41
C VAL A 84 2.46 -22.39 4.03
N SER A 85 2.87 -23.08 5.10
CA SER A 85 2.02 -24.01 5.85
C SER A 85 0.82 -23.29 6.48
N PHE A 86 1.04 -22.13 7.11
CA PHE A 86 -0.04 -21.33 7.72
C PHE A 86 -1.04 -20.82 6.67
N ALA A 87 -0.53 -20.36 5.51
CA ALA A 87 -1.34 -19.89 4.41
C ALA A 87 -2.30 -20.99 3.90
N GLY A 88 -1.82 -22.24 3.84
CA GLY A 88 -2.62 -23.38 3.43
C GLY A 88 -3.12 -23.26 1.99
N PHE A 89 -2.28 -22.78 1.06
CA PHE A 89 -2.67 -22.55 -0.33
C PHE A 89 -3.20 -23.80 -1.04
N GLU A 90 -2.71 -24.98 -0.65
CA GLU A 90 -3.15 -26.27 -1.20
C GLU A 90 -4.35 -26.88 -0.47
N THR A 91 -4.55 -26.53 0.81
CA THR A 91 -5.56 -27.16 1.67
C THR A 91 -6.81 -26.31 1.89
N LYS A 92 -6.71 -25.00 1.71
CA LYS A 92 -7.81 -24.04 1.89
C LYS A 92 -8.31 -23.55 0.54
N ALA A 93 -9.63 -23.51 0.37
CA ALA A 93 -10.23 -22.82 -0.75
C ALA A 93 -10.18 -21.30 -0.50
N GLY A 94 -9.23 -20.60 -1.12
CA GLY A 94 -9.18 -19.14 -1.09
C GLY A 94 -10.46 -18.52 -1.66
N ARG A 95 -10.92 -17.42 -1.05
CA ARG A 95 -12.11 -16.67 -1.48
C ARG A 95 -11.84 -15.94 -2.78
N VAL A 96 -12.67 -16.13 -3.79
CA VAL A 96 -12.56 -15.38 -5.06
C VAL A 96 -12.92 -13.92 -4.81
N ASN A 97 -12.05 -13.00 -5.24
CA ASN A 97 -12.34 -11.56 -5.13
C ASN A 97 -13.48 -11.21 -6.11
N PRO A 98 -14.57 -10.58 -5.63
CA PRO A 98 -15.78 -10.35 -6.44
C PRO A 98 -15.54 -9.35 -7.59
N VAL A 99 -14.55 -8.48 -7.48
CA VAL A 99 -14.20 -7.47 -8.50
C VAL A 99 -13.09 -7.97 -9.41
N LYS A 100 -12.19 -8.81 -8.90
CA LYS A 100 -11.02 -9.34 -9.60
C LYS A 100 -11.00 -10.87 -9.49
N PRO A 101 -11.77 -11.60 -10.30
CA PRO A 101 -11.96 -13.05 -10.13
C PRO A 101 -10.68 -13.89 -10.28
N PHE A 102 -9.62 -13.30 -10.84
CA PHE A 102 -8.28 -13.89 -10.96
C PHE A 102 -7.46 -13.83 -9.65
N ILE A 103 -7.95 -13.15 -8.63
CA ILE A 103 -7.35 -13.06 -7.30
C ILE A 103 -8.15 -13.94 -6.34
N ARG A 104 -7.45 -14.85 -5.65
CA ARG A 104 -7.96 -15.59 -4.50
C ARG A 104 -7.35 -15.01 -3.23
N GLU A 105 -8.18 -14.72 -2.24
CA GLU A 105 -7.80 -14.18 -0.94
C GLU A 105 -7.84 -15.29 0.12
N PHE A 106 -6.77 -15.40 0.90
CA PHE A 106 -6.59 -16.42 1.94
C PHE A 106 -6.69 -15.87 3.35
N LEU A 107 -6.96 -14.57 3.47
CA LEU A 107 -7.41 -13.93 4.72
C LEU A 107 -8.90 -13.61 4.62
N GLU A 108 -9.53 -13.42 5.78
CA GLU A 108 -10.88 -12.88 5.86
C GLU A 108 -10.98 -11.49 5.19
N GLU A 109 -12.17 -11.07 4.76
CA GLU A 109 -12.37 -9.76 4.12
C GLU A 109 -11.92 -8.59 5.00
N LYS A 110 -12.10 -8.74 6.32
CA LYS A 110 -11.62 -7.82 7.36
C LYS A 110 -10.77 -8.62 8.34
N PRO A 111 -9.52 -8.95 7.98
CA PRO A 111 -8.72 -9.83 8.80
C PRO A 111 -8.41 -9.14 10.12
N ALA A 112 -8.62 -9.88 11.21
CA ALA A 112 -8.09 -9.49 12.49
C ALA A 112 -6.55 -9.57 12.44
N VAL A 113 -5.90 -8.44 12.67
CA VAL A 113 -4.47 -8.36 12.90
C VAL A 113 -4.22 -8.82 14.34
N THR A 114 -3.46 -9.89 14.46
CA THR A 114 -3.12 -10.55 15.72
C THR A 114 -1.73 -11.14 15.59
N PHE A 115 -0.92 -11.08 16.64
CA PHE A 115 0.42 -11.67 16.60
C PHE A 115 0.41 -13.22 16.60
N LYS A 116 -0.75 -13.86 16.81
CA LYS A 116 -0.93 -15.29 16.49
C LYS A 116 -0.82 -15.58 14.99
N ASN A 117 -1.01 -14.58 14.13
CA ASN A 117 -0.84 -14.71 12.69
C ASN A 117 0.63 -14.40 12.33
N PRO A 118 1.40 -15.35 11.78
CA PRO A 118 2.81 -15.15 11.49
C PRO A 118 3.06 -14.07 10.42
N PHE A 119 2.11 -13.84 9.50
CA PHE A 119 2.19 -12.74 8.55
C PHE A 119 2.01 -11.37 9.22
N ALA A 120 1.17 -11.29 10.26
CA ALA A 120 1.00 -10.06 11.03
C ALA A 120 2.25 -9.78 11.89
N ARG A 121 2.88 -10.83 12.46
CA ARG A 121 4.16 -10.70 13.15
C ARG A 121 5.23 -10.09 12.24
N LEU A 122 5.35 -10.57 11.00
CA LEU A 122 6.27 -9.99 10.01
C LEU A 122 5.93 -8.53 9.67
N ALA A 123 4.67 -8.23 9.40
CA ALA A 123 4.24 -6.86 9.07
C ALA A 123 4.47 -5.87 10.22
N LEU A 124 4.39 -6.33 11.47
CA LEU A 124 4.59 -5.52 12.68
C LEU A 124 5.96 -5.76 13.33
N ASP A 125 6.88 -6.45 12.66
CA ASP A 125 8.22 -6.66 13.20
C ASP A 125 8.99 -5.33 13.23
N GLU A 126 9.72 -5.07 14.31
CA GLU A 126 10.43 -3.79 14.49
C GLU A 126 11.43 -3.49 13.38
N ARG A 127 11.98 -4.50 12.70
CA ARG A 127 12.90 -4.34 11.57
C ARG A 127 12.17 -3.70 10.39
N ALA A 128 11.00 -4.23 10.04
CA ALA A 128 10.15 -3.66 9.01
C ALA A 128 9.64 -2.26 9.40
N LEU A 129 9.15 -2.10 10.63
CA LEU A 129 8.63 -0.83 11.12
C LEU A 129 9.71 0.26 11.22
N SER A 130 10.95 -0.11 11.51
CA SER A 130 12.10 0.82 11.53
C SER A 130 12.45 1.31 10.13
N ILE A 131 12.45 0.42 9.12
CA ILE A 131 12.63 0.80 7.71
C ILE A 131 11.53 1.77 7.28
N ILE A 132 10.27 1.37 7.45
CA ILE A 132 9.10 2.13 6.99
C ILE A 132 9.01 3.47 7.74
N GLY A 133 9.15 3.46 9.06
CA GLY A 133 9.08 4.66 9.88
C GLY A 133 10.22 5.63 9.60
N THR A 134 11.43 5.13 9.32
CA THR A 134 12.58 5.98 8.94
C THR A 134 12.42 6.53 7.53
N TYR A 135 11.85 5.75 6.62
CA TYR A 135 11.50 6.23 5.29
C TYR A 135 10.47 7.36 5.38
N LEU A 136 9.33 7.12 6.02
CA LEU A 136 8.25 8.11 6.15
C LEU A 136 8.62 9.30 7.05
N GLY A 137 9.52 9.09 8.02
CA GLY A 137 9.94 10.07 9.02
C GLY A 137 8.96 10.21 10.20
N MET A 138 8.17 9.16 10.47
CA MET A 138 7.12 9.08 11.50
C MET A 138 6.67 7.63 11.72
N SER A 139 5.95 7.38 12.82
CA SER A 139 5.39 6.04 13.08
C SER A 139 4.23 5.82 12.10
N PRO A 140 4.25 4.74 11.30
CA PRO A 140 3.21 4.49 10.32
C PRO A 140 1.92 4.01 10.99
N ARG A 141 0.85 3.97 10.20
CA ARG A 141 -0.37 3.21 10.46
C ARG A 141 -0.43 2.03 9.50
N PHE A 142 -0.76 0.86 10.02
CA PHE A 142 -0.98 -0.34 9.22
C PHE A 142 -2.42 -0.37 8.68
N TYR A 143 -2.61 -0.41 7.35
CA TYR A 143 -3.93 -0.20 6.74
C TYR A 143 -4.34 -1.28 5.72
N GLU A 144 -3.39 -2.02 5.17
CA GLU A 144 -3.64 -3.08 4.20
C GLU A 144 -2.93 -4.35 4.62
N PHE A 145 -3.67 -5.46 4.69
CA PHE A 145 -3.15 -6.76 5.06
C PHE A 145 -3.89 -7.81 4.25
N THR A 146 -3.26 -8.30 3.19
CA THR A 146 -3.87 -9.27 2.27
C THR A 146 -2.91 -10.40 1.97
N LEU A 147 -3.43 -11.63 1.93
CA LEU A 147 -2.71 -12.81 1.48
C LEU A 147 -3.41 -13.30 0.23
N THR A 148 -2.71 -13.26 -0.89
CA THR A 148 -3.34 -13.49 -2.20
C THR A 148 -2.61 -14.54 -3.01
N GLU A 149 -3.38 -15.32 -3.77
CA GLU A 149 -2.90 -16.10 -4.90
C GLU A 149 -3.50 -15.51 -6.17
N ILE A 150 -2.64 -15.17 -7.11
CA ILE A 150 -3.03 -14.74 -8.45
C ILE A 150 -2.68 -15.86 -9.41
N ARG A 151 -3.67 -16.37 -10.15
CA ARG A 151 -3.46 -17.47 -11.12
C ARG A 151 -3.44 -16.95 -12.53
N ALA A 152 -2.79 -17.70 -13.42
CA ALA A 152 -2.91 -17.47 -14.84
C ALA A 152 -4.36 -17.62 -15.30
N VAL A 153 -4.83 -16.69 -16.13
CA VAL A 153 -6.16 -16.73 -16.74
C VAL A 153 -5.98 -16.66 -18.26
N PRO A 154 -5.86 -17.81 -18.95
CA PRO A 154 -5.41 -17.86 -20.35
C PRO A 154 -6.18 -16.97 -21.33
N THR A 155 -7.47 -16.75 -21.07
CA THR A 155 -8.37 -15.95 -21.92
C THR A 155 -8.22 -14.43 -21.73
N ARG A 156 -7.42 -14.00 -20.75
CA ARG A 156 -7.33 -12.59 -20.37
C ARG A 156 -6.11 -11.94 -21.01
N THR A 157 -6.36 -11.02 -21.95
CA THR A 157 -5.32 -10.27 -22.66
C THR A 157 -5.18 -8.82 -22.15
N GLU A 158 -6.20 -8.29 -21.47
CA GLU A 158 -6.22 -6.88 -21.04
C GLU A 158 -5.79 -6.66 -19.57
N ARG A 159 -4.98 -5.60 -19.38
CA ARG A 159 -4.63 -5.08 -18.05
C ARG A 159 -5.84 -4.35 -17.46
N GLU A 160 -6.26 -4.70 -16.25
CA GLU A 160 -7.31 -3.97 -15.51
C GLU A 160 -6.88 -3.67 -14.08
N GLY A 161 -7.51 -2.64 -13.50
CA GLY A 161 -7.27 -2.22 -12.12
C GLY A 161 -5.78 -2.05 -11.83
N SER A 162 -5.30 -2.73 -10.79
CA SER A 162 -3.91 -2.66 -10.32
C SER A 162 -2.86 -3.20 -11.30
N MET A 163 -3.26 -3.74 -12.45
CA MET A 163 -2.33 -4.15 -13.51
C MET A 163 -2.08 -3.05 -14.54
N LYS A 164 -2.82 -1.94 -14.48
CA LYS A 164 -2.50 -0.71 -15.21
C LYS A 164 -1.47 0.10 -14.42
N TRP A 165 -0.72 0.95 -15.10
CA TRP A 165 0.07 1.98 -14.44
C TRP A 165 -0.81 2.76 -13.46
N HIS A 166 -0.36 2.92 -12.23
CA HIS A 166 -1.06 3.72 -11.24
C HIS A 166 -0.15 4.25 -10.13
N ARG A 167 -0.65 5.24 -9.40
CA ARG A 167 -0.17 5.62 -8.07
C ARG A 167 -1.27 5.36 -7.06
N ASP A 168 -0.91 4.81 -5.92
CA ASP A 168 -1.88 4.57 -4.86
C ASP A 168 -2.35 5.89 -4.24
N PRO A 169 -3.65 6.04 -3.90
CA PRO A 169 -4.23 7.32 -3.50
C PRO A 169 -4.11 7.70 -2.02
N HIS A 170 -3.32 6.97 -1.23
CA HIS A 170 -3.45 7.05 0.22
C HIS A 170 -2.88 8.34 0.80
N ASP A 171 -1.71 8.79 0.36
CA ASP A 171 -1.01 9.93 0.97
C ASP A 171 0.13 10.43 0.07
N LEU A 172 0.76 11.55 0.42
CA LEU A 172 1.98 12.07 -0.24
C LEU A 172 3.06 10.99 -0.38
N ARG A 173 3.21 10.19 0.68
CA ARG A 173 4.17 9.09 0.77
C ARG A 173 3.52 7.95 1.52
N LEU A 174 3.70 6.75 1.04
CA LEU A 174 3.29 5.53 1.70
C LEU A 174 4.33 4.44 1.42
N CYS A 175 4.26 3.33 2.13
CA CYS A 175 5.15 2.21 1.88
C CYS A 175 4.34 0.92 1.92
N LYS A 176 4.55 0.07 0.92
CA LYS A 176 4.10 -1.32 0.98
C LYS A 176 5.30 -2.23 1.17
N MET A 177 5.07 -3.29 1.93
CA MET A 177 5.93 -4.45 2.03
C MET A 177 5.20 -5.62 1.38
N PHE A 178 5.81 -6.20 0.36
CA PHE A 178 5.35 -7.42 -0.28
C PHE A 178 6.28 -8.56 0.12
N LEU A 179 5.73 -9.74 0.37
CA LEU A 179 6.51 -10.97 0.57
C LEU A 179 6.01 -12.02 -0.41
N TYR A 180 6.91 -12.54 -1.23
CA TYR A 180 6.62 -13.64 -2.16
C TYR A 180 6.65 -14.98 -1.44
N LEU A 181 5.60 -15.78 -1.66
CA LEU A 181 5.41 -17.13 -1.11
C LEU A 181 5.46 -18.21 -2.20
N SER A 182 5.77 -17.79 -3.43
CA SER A 182 6.13 -18.61 -4.56
C SER A 182 7.28 -17.95 -5.30
N ASP A 183 7.98 -18.69 -6.15
CA ASP A 183 8.91 -18.09 -7.10
C ASP A 183 8.15 -17.13 -8.03
N VAL A 184 8.79 -16.01 -8.36
CA VAL A 184 8.26 -14.97 -9.24
C VAL A 184 9.32 -14.65 -10.30
N ALA A 185 9.19 -15.28 -11.46
CA ALA A 185 9.88 -14.91 -12.69
C ALA A 185 9.07 -13.85 -13.48
N PRO A 186 9.60 -13.26 -14.57
CA PRO A 186 8.87 -12.30 -15.41
C PRO A 186 7.48 -12.79 -15.87
N GLU A 187 7.31 -14.10 -16.05
CA GLU A 187 6.09 -14.78 -16.51
C GLU A 187 5.08 -14.97 -15.38
N ASN A 188 5.48 -14.85 -14.12
CA ASN A 188 4.60 -14.97 -12.96
C ASN A 188 4.04 -13.61 -12.52
N GLY A 189 4.11 -12.60 -13.37
CA GLY A 189 3.50 -11.30 -13.16
C GLY A 189 4.10 -10.51 -12.00
N PRO A 190 5.41 -10.21 -11.99
CA PRO A 190 6.08 -9.51 -10.88
C PRO A 190 5.48 -8.13 -10.59
N PHE A 191 5.67 -7.64 -9.37
CA PHE A 191 5.41 -6.23 -9.09
C PHE A 191 6.39 -5.39 -9.91
N THR A 192 5.90 -4.39 -10.65
CA THR A 192 6.73 -3.56 -11.51
C THR A 192 6.64 -2.11 -11.06
N TYR A 193 7.78 -1.46 -10.91
CA TYR A 193 7.90 -0.11 -10.38
C TYR A 193 8.69 0.78 -11.34
N LEU A 194 8.27 2.03 -11.53
CA LEU A 194 9.09 3.04 -12.20
C LEU A 194 10.02 3.67 -11.16
N LYS A 195 11.32 3.33 -11.22
CA LYS A 195 12.33 3.96 -10.35
C LYS A 195 12.26 5.48 -10.47
N TYR A 196 12.58 6.18 -9.39
CA TYR A 196 12.62 7.65 -9.34
C TYR A 196 11.24 8.32 -9.50
N SER A 197 10.14 7.58 -9.40
CA SER A 197 8.79 8.14 -9.45
C SER A 197 8.20 8.50 -8.08
N ASN A 198 8.87 8.11 -6.99
CA ASN A 198 8.54 8.50 -5.62
C ASN A 198 8.81 10.00 -5.35
N TYR A 199 8.36 10.48 -4.19
CA TYR A 199 8.45 11.88 -3.80
C TYR A 199 9.87 12.47 -3.94
N LYS A 200 9.96 13.66 -4.56
CA LYS A 200 11.19 14.43 -4.85
C LYS A 200 12.16 13.85 -5.90
N ASN A 201 11.82 12.76 -6.57
CA ASN A 201 12.66 12.20 -7.64
C ASN A 201 12.19 12.57 -9.05
N LYS A 202 13.00 12.18 -10.05
CA LYS A 202 12.90 12.51 -11.49
C LYS A 202 11.46 12.51 -12.03
N TYR A 203 10.70 11.45 -11.76
CA TYR A 203 9.35 11.24 -12.32
C TYR A 203 8.22 11.59 -11.34
N HIS A 204 8.51 12.19 -10.18
CA HIS A 204 7.50 12.53 -9.18
C HIS A 204 6.36 13.40 -9.75
N HIS A 205 6.72 14.35 -10.61
CA HIS A 205 5.80 15.32 -11.18
C HIS A 205 4.88 14.73 -12.28
N LEU A 206 5.23 13.56 -12.83
CA LEU A 206 4.43 12.89 -13.86
C LEU A 206 3.21 12.23 -13.23
N PHE A 207 2.02 12.54 -13.77
CA PHE A 207 0.75 11.96 -13.36
C PHE A 207 0.55 11.98 -11.84
N PRO A 208 0.45 13.17 -11.22
CA PRO A 208 0.31 13.28 -9.78
C PRO A 208 -0.97 12.59 -9.28
N GLN A 209 -0.95 12.09 -8.04
CA GLN A 209 -2.11 11.45 -7.40
C GLN A 209 -3.35 12.37 -7.42
N VAL A 210 -4.55 11.79 -7.52
CA VAL A 210 -5.84 12.54 -7.51
C VAL A 210 -6.77 12.09 -6.36
N PRO A 211 -6.34 12.23 -5.09
CA PRO A 211 -7.08 11.69 -3.96
C PRO A 211 -8.46 12.29 -3.77
N PRO A 212 -9.44 11.53 -3.24
CA PRO A 212 -9.27 10.17 -2.69
C PRO A 212 -9.15 9.07 -3.74
N SER A 213 -9.16 9.40 -5.04
CA SER A 213 -9.02 8.43 -6.11
C SER A 213 -7.55 8.26 -6.54
N GLY A 214 -7.17 7.06 -6.97
CA GLY A 214 -5.85 6.84 -7.56
C GLY A 214 -5.70 7.64 -8.86
N ILE A 215 -4.49 7.64 -9.42
CA ILE A 215 -4.28 8.02 -10.81
C ILE A 215 -3.97 6.76 -11.62
N TYR A 216 -4.60 6.62 -12.78
CA TYR A 216 -4.39 5.50 -13.72
C TYR A 216 -4.09 6.08 -15.10
N PRO A 217 -2.85 6.58 -15.33
CA PRO A 217 -2.51 7.15 -16.63
C PRO A 217 -2.56 6.08 -17.75
N PRO A 218 -2.90 6.46 -18.99
CA PRO A 218 -2.76 5.59 -20.14
C PRO A 218 -1.31 5.12 -20.28
N ALA A 219 -1.09 3.84 -20.60
CA ALA A 219 0.26 3.27 -20.66
C ALA A 219 1.15 3.97 -21.69
N GLU A 220 0.62 4.21 -22.89
CA GLU A 220 1.33 4.92 -23.96
C GLU A 220 1.78 6.33 -23.53
N GLU A 221 1.00 7.02 -22.70
CA GLU A 221 1.36 8.36 -22.21
C GLU A 221 2.46 8.32 -21.15
N VAL A 222 2.52 7.24 -20.36
CA VAL A 222 3.64 7.00 -19.44
C VAL A 222 4.89 6.67 -20.24
N GLU A 223 4.80 5.69 -21.13
CA GLU A 223 5.93 5.12 -21.88
C GLU A 223 6.62 6.16 -22.78
N LYS A 224 5.88 7.15 -23.32
CA LYS A 224 6.47 8.29 -24.06
C LYS A 224 7.32 9.25 -23.20
N ARG A 225 7.18 9.21 -21.88
CA ARG A 225 7.75 10.23 -20.95
C ARG A 225 8.78 9.66 -19.98
N ILE A 226 9.06 8.37 -20.07
CA ILE A 226 9.97 7.67 -19.17
C ILE A 226 11.10 7.00 -19.96
N ASP A 227 12.19 6.70 -19.28
CA ASP A 227 13.20 5.79 -19.78
C ASP A 227 12.77 4.37 -19.42
N SER A 228 12.75 3.47 -20.41
CA SER A 228 12.39 2.07 -20.17
C SER A 228 13.39 1.35 -19.24
N ASN A 229 14.65 1.81 -19.17
CA ASN A 229 15.66 1.30 -18.23
C ASN A 229 15.36 1.66 -16.77
N ASP A 230 14.47 2.63 -16.54
CA ASP A 230 14.00 2.99 -15.20
C ASP A 230 12.83 2.11 -14.73
N VAL A 231 12.28 1.27 -15.60
CA VAL A 231 11.24 0.28 -15.25
C VAL A 231 11.89 -0.93 -14.61
N PHE A 232 11.53 -1.20 -13.36
CA PHE A 232 12.12 -2.27 -12.56
C PHE A 232 11.09 -3.35 -12.22
N GLN A 233 11.34 -4.57 -12.68
CA GLN A 233 10.54 -5.74 -12.34
C GLN A 233 11.10 -6.41 -11.09
N CYS A 234 10.28 -6.49 -10.05
CA CYS A 234 10.64 -7.18 -8.82
C CYS A 234 10.43 -8.68 -8.99
N VAL A 235 11.43 -9.35 -9.58
CA VAL A 235 11.51 -10.81 -9.67
C VAL A 235 12.29 -11.37 -8.50
N GLY A 236 12.04 -12.63 -8.12
CA GLY A 236 12.74 -13.27 -7.02
C GLY A 236 12.16 -14.62 -6.64
N LYS A 237 12.91 -15.36 -5.82
CA LYS A 237 12.47 -16.64 -5.27
C LYS A 237 11.42 -16.46 -4.17
N ALA A 238 10.70 -17.52 -3.83
CA ALA A 238 9.89 -17.53 -2.61
C ALA A 238 10.75 -17.09 -1.41
N GLY A 239 10.22 -16.23 -0.54
CA GLY A 239 10.98 -15.55 0.51
C GLY A 239 11.51 -14.16 0.12
N THR A 240 11.39 -13.73 -1.14
CA THR A 240 11.75 -12.36 -1.54
C THR A 240 10.82 -11.34 -0.89
N VAL A 241 11.40 -10.30 -0.29
CA VAL A 241 10.69 -9.17 0.32
C VAL A 241 10.95 -7.91 -0.50
N VAL A 242 9.88 -7.20 -0.84
CA VAL A 242 9.94 -5.95 -1.61
C VAL A 242 9.34 -4.83 -0.78
N PHE A 243 10.11 -3.77 -0.56
CA PHE A 243 9.60 -2.51 -0.04
C PHE A 243 9.42 -1.53 -1.21
N ALA A 244 8.27 -0.86 -1.28
CA ALA A 244 8.02 0.12 -2.33
C ALA A 244 7.21 1.31 -1.82
N ASP A 245 7.61 2.52 -2.23
CA ASP A 245 6.77 3.71 -2.10
C ASP A 245 5.73 3.74 -3.22
N THR A 246 4.55 3.20 -2.94
CA THR A 246 3.48 3.11 -3.95
C THR A 246 2.76 4.45 -4.21
N SER A 247 3.24 5.56 -3.65
CA SER A 247 2.95 6.89 -4.24
C SER A 247 3.62 7.06 -5.60
N GLY A 248 4.66 6.28 -5.91
CA GLY A 248 5.29 6.18 -7.22
C GLY A 248 4.43 5.44 -8.25
N LEU A 249 4.79 5.56 -9.54
CA LEU A 249 4.13 4.85 -10.63
C LEU A 249 4.54 3.39 -10.63
N HIS A 250 3.55 2.51 -10.65
CA HIS A 250 3.76 1.06 -10.60
C HIS A 250 2.57 0.30 -11.20
N TRP A 251 2.75 -1.01 -11.36
CA TRP A 251 1.65 -1.94 -11.66
C TRP A 251 1.97 -3.36 -11.17
N GLY A 252 0.93 -4.16 -10.96
CA GLY A 252 1.06 -5.60 -10.76
C GLY A 252 1.14 -6.33 -12.11
N GLY A 253 2.16 -7.14 -12.32
CA GLY A 253 2.31 -7.92 -13.54
C GLY A 253 1.20 -8.97 -13.74
N TYR A 254 1.09 -9.42 -14.98
CA TYR A 254 0.16 -10.47 -15.39
C TYR A 254 0.81 -11.85 -15.21
N VAL A 255 0.09 -12.76 -14.56
CA VAL A 255 0.53 -14.16 -14.40
C VAL A 255 0.22 -14.91 -15.69
N LYS A 256 1.25 -15.20 -16.49
CA LYS A 256 1.14 -16.03 -17.70
C LYS A 256 1.22 -17.52 -17.36
N GLU A 257 1.99 -17.85 -16.33
CA GLU A 257 2.23 -19.23 -15.91
C GLU A 257 1.98 -19.44 -14.42
N LYS A 258 1.40 -20.61 -14.09
CA LYS A 258 1.18 -21.08 -12.72
C LYS A 258 0.43 -20.03 -11.86
N HIS A 259 1.11 -19.48 -10.87
CA HIS A 259 0.55 -18.57 -9.88
C HIS A 259 1.62 -17.64 -9.31
N ARG A 260 1.19 -16.52 -8.73
CA ARG A 260 1.96 -15.73 -7.77
C ARG A 260 1.24 -15.70 -6.44
N ARG A 261 1.91 -16.18 -5.39
CA ARG A 261 1.41 -16.14 -4.01
C ARG A 261 2.17 -15.08 -3.24
N MET A 262 1.46 -14.16 -2.59
CA MET A 262 2.12 -13.07 -1.86
C MET A 262 1.29 -12.50 -0.71
N LEU A 263 2.00 -12.07 0.33
CA LEU A 263 1.50 -11.11 1.32
C LEU A 263 1.66 -9.69 0.76
N THR A 264 0.65 -8.84 1.00
CA THR A 264 0.77 -7.38 0.90
C THR A 264 0.47 -6.76 2.26
N ALA A 265 1.42 -6.00 2.78
CA ALA A 265 1.31 -5.20 3.99
C ALA A 265 1.50 -3.72 3.65
N GLY A 266 0.48 -2.89 3.86
CA GLY A 266 0.50 -1.47 3.50
C GLY A 266 0.54 -0.54 4.70
N PHE A 267 1.39 0.48 4.61
CA PHE A 267 1.66 1.44 5.66
C PHE A 267 1.55 2.87 5.16
N ILE A 268 0.80 3.69 5.89
CA ILE A 268 0.53 5.10 5.56
C ILE A 268 0.75 5.98 6.79
N PRO A 269 0.91 7.30 6.61
CA PRO A 269 0.78 8.24 7.71
C PRO A 269 -0.58 8.08 8.43
N PRO A 270 -0.64 8.19 9.77
CA PRO A 270 -1.90 8.08 10.52
C PRO A 270 -2.96 9.10 10.10
N LYS A 271 -2.53 10.23 9.55
CA LYS A 271 -3.38 11.34 9.10
C LYS A 271 -3.66 11.30 7.58
N SER A 272 -3.56 10.12 6.98
CA SER A 272 -3.97 9.88 5.59
C SER A 272 -5.48 10.06 5.39
N PHE A 273 -5.88 10.43 4.17
CA PHE A 273 -7.26 10.68 3.78
C PHE A 273 -8.12 9.40 3.69
N LEU A 274 -7.53 8.20 3.66
CA LEU A 274 -8.26 6.94 3.45
C LEU A 274 -8.69 6.19 4.73
N VAL A 275 -9.76 5.40 4.59
CA VAL A 275 -10.66 4.88 5.66
C VAL A 275 -10.42 3.41 6.02
N ARG A 276 -9.42 2.75 5.43
CA ARG A 276 -9.22 1.32 5.70
C ARG A 276 -8.55 1.14 7.06
N GLN A 277 -9.36 0.86 8.07
CA GLN A 277 -8.89 0.42 9.37
C GLN A 277 -8.88 -1.11 9.41
N LEU A 278 -7.71 -1.67 9.71
CA LEU A 278 -7.61 -3.08 10.05
C LEU A 278 -8.14 -3.28 11.47
N VAL A 279 -8.84 -4.38 11.71
CA VAL A 279 -9.29 -4.73 13.05
C VAL A 279 -8.10 -5.33 13.78
N TYR A 280 -7.65 -4.71 14.86
CA TYR A 280 -6.63 -5.29 15.72
C TYR A 280 -7.27 -6.06 16.87
N LYS A 281 -6.85 -7.30 17.11
CA LYS A 281 -7.26 -8.11 18.27
C LYS A 281 -6.06 -8.31 19.18
N GLU A 282 -6.10 -7.69 20.36
CA GLU A 282 -5.08 -7.91 21.39
C GLU A 282 -5.06 -9.40 21.80
N THR A 283 -3.86 -9.97 21.88
CA THR A 283 -3.66 -11.39 22.24
C THR A 283 -2.99 -11.58 23.60
N GLY A 284 -2.84 -10.51 24.38
CA GLY A 284 -2.07 -10.53 25.63
C GLY A 284 -0.56 -10.45 25.44
N GLU A 285 -0.09 -10.41 24.19
CA GLU A 285 1.33 -10.22 23.88
C GLU A 285 1.76 -8.78 24.16
N GLU A 286 2.93 -8.62 24.76
CA GLU A 286 3.52 -7.32 25.06
C GLU A 286 4.08 -6.71 23.78
N LEU A 287 3.32 -5.78 23.19
CA LEU A 287 3.75 -5.03 22.02
C LEU A 287 4.67 -3.89 22.43
N SER A 288 5.74 -3.69 21.65
CA SER A 288 6.52 -2.47 21.77
C SER A 288 5.66 -1.23 21.52
N PRO A 289 6.05 -0.05 22.02
CA PRO A 289 5.31 1.18 21.74
C PRO A 289 5.13 1.46 20.24
N LEU A 290 6.14 1.14 19.41
CA LEU A 290 6.06 1.33 17.95
C LEU A 290 5.07 0.36 17.30
N GLN A 291 5.08 -0.90 17.74
CA GLN A 291 4.14 -1.92 17.28
C GLN A 291 2.70 -1.55 17.65
N ARG A 292 2.47 -1.22 18.93
CA ARG A 292 1.17 -0.81 19.45
C ARG A 292 0.65 0.41 18.71
N PHE A 293 1.47 1.44 18.52
CA PHE A 293 1.08 2.61 17.74
C PHE A 293 0.72 2.23 16.32
N THR A 294 1.56 1.44 15.63
CA THR A 294 1.33 1.12 14.22
C THR A 294 0.07 0.31 13.99
N ALA A 295 -0.22 -0.62 14.91
CA ALA A 295 -1.39 -1.48 14.89
C ALA A 295 -2.69 -0.74 15.25
N LEU A 296 -2.63 0.22 16.18
CA LEU A 296 -3.80 0.89 16.77
C LEU A 296 -3.98 2.35 16.36
N ALA A 297 -3.07 2.92 15.56
CA ALA A 297 -3.07 4.33 15.22
C ALA A 297 -4.45 4.77 14.71
N PRO A 298 -5.11 5.73 15.39
CA PRO A 298 -6.48 6.10 15.06
C PRO A 298 -6.53 6.88 13.74
N GLU A 299 -7.62 6.69 13.01
CA GLU A 299 -7.97 7.53 11.87
C GLU A 299 -8.42 8.88 12.39
N ASN A 300 -7.73 9.98 12.05
CA ASN A 300 -8.22 11.28 12.48
C ASN A 300 -7.69 12.42 11.60
N LEU A 301 -8.27 12.61 10.42
CA LEU A 301 -8.09 13.84 9.65
C LEU A 301 -9.37 14.67 9.74
N THR A 302 -9.33 15.81 10.42
CA THR A 302 -10.49 16.71 10.54
C THR A 302 -11.04 17.10 9.15
N SER A 303 -10.17 17.37 8.18
CA SER A 303 -10.55 17.68 6.79
C SER A 303 -11.24 16.51 6.08
N ARG A 304 -10.93 15.26 6.44
CA ARG A 304 -11.65 14.08 5.97
C ARG A 304 -13.05 13.99 6.57
N ASN A 305 -13.21 14.27 7.87
CA ASN A 305 -14.54 14.27 8.49
C ASN A 305 -15.45 15.32 7.82
N VAL A 306 -14.89 16.49 7.52
CA VAL A 306 -15.56 17.54 6.72
C VAL A 306 -15.88 17.04 5.32
N TYR A 307 -14.94 16.37 4.63
CA TYR A 307 -15.18 15.76 3.32
C TYR A 307 -16.33 14.76 3.33
N ILE A 308 -16.32 13.81 4.26
CA ILE A 308 -17.35 12.79 4.38
C ILE A 308 -18.70 13.43 4.68
N ALA A 309 -18.76 14.36 5.64
CA ALA A 309 -20.00 15.04 6.01
C ALA A 309 -20.61 15.81 4.82
N LEU A 310 -19.80 16.63 4.13
CA LEU A 310 -20.25 17.40 2.97
C LEU A 310 -20.65 16.48 1.80
N LYS A 311 -19.91 15.39 1.57
CA LYS A 311 -20.26 14.41 0.52
C LYS A 311 -21.58 13.73 0.83
N LYS A 312 -21.78 13.27 2.07
CA LYS A 312 -23.04 12.64 2.52
C LYS A 312 -24.21 13.61 2.34
N MET A 313 -24.06 14.86 2.79
CA MET A 313 -25.09 15.89 2.69
C MET A 313 -25.52 16.14 1.24
N LEU A 314 -24.57 16.21 0.31
CA LEU A 314 -24.84 16.60 -1.07
C LEU A 314 -25.24 15.40 -1.96
N MET A 315 -24.60 14.25 -1.77
CA MET A 315 -24.66 13.11 -2.69
C MET A 315 -25.36 11.87 -2.09
N GLY A 316 -25.71 11.89 -0.81
CA GLY A 316 -26.32 10.76 -0.08
C GLY A 316 -25.30 9.71 0.38
N GLU A 317 -25.67 8.90 1.37
CA GLU A 317 -24.75 7.98 2.05
C GLU A 317 -24.13 6.90 1.15
N LYS A 318 -24.90 6.36 0.19
CA LYS A 318 -24.43 5.32 -0.75
C LYS A 318 -23.25 5.78 -1.63
N SER A 319 -23.03 7.08 -1.78
CA SER A 319 -21.98 7.65 -2.65
C SER A 319 -20.59 7.74 -2.00
N VAL A 320 -20.50 7.49 -0.69
CA VAL A 320 -19.25 7.62 0.07
C VAL A 320 -18.40 6.35 -0.07
N GLY A 321 -19.01 5.17 -0.08
CA GLY A 321 -18.29 3.87 -0.12
C GLY A 321 -17.62 3.53 -1.46
N SER A 322 -18.18 3.96 -2.60
CA SER A 322 -17.73 3.54 -3.94
C SER A 322 -16.53 4.31 -4.52
N HIS A 323 -16.14 5.44 -3.92
CA HIS A 323 -15.12 6.34 -4.48
C HIS A 323 -13.89 6.53 -3.59
N ILE A 324 -13.87 5.90 -2.42
CA ILE A 324 -12.75 5.95 -1.48
C ILE A 324 -11.65 4.93 -1.85
N THR A 325 -11.98 3.89 -2.63
CA THR A 325 -11.04 2.83 -3.02
C THR A 325 -10.55 2.92 -4.47
N GLY A 326 -11.00 3.92 -5.24
CA GLY A 326 -10.67 4.04 -6.67
C GLY A 326 -11.23 2.92 -7.57
N MET A 327 -11.86 1.89 -7.01
CA MET A 327 -12.63 0.89 -7.75
C MET A 327 -14.05 1.41 -7.95
N LYS A 328 -14.42 1.72 -9.19
CA LYS A 328 -15.84 1.61 -9.55
C LYS A 328 -16.21 0.15 -9.30
N MET A 329 -16.98 -0.13 -8.26
CA MET A 329 -17.78 -1.35 -8.26
C MET A 329 -18.82 -1.13 -9.35
N GLY A 330 -18.54 -1.67 -10.53
CA GLY A 330 -19.54 -1.79 -11.58
C GLY A 330 -20.70 -2.60 -11.02
N VAL A 331 -21.91 -2.09 -11.29
CA VAL A 331 -23.17 -2.79 -11.05
C VAL A 331 -23.18 -4.09 -11.83
#